data_AF-A0A087E6J4-F1
#
_entry.id   AF-A0A087E6J4-F1
#
_cell.length_a   1.000
_cell.length_b   1.000
_cell.length_c   1.000
_cell.angle_alpha   90.00
_cell.angle_beta   90.00
_cell.angle_gamma   90.00
#
_symmetry.space_group_name_H-M   'P 1'
#
loop_
_entity.id
_entity.type
_entity.pdbx_description
1 polymer ?
#
loop_
_entity_poly.entity_id
_entity_poly.type
_entity_poly.pdbx_seq_one_letter_code
_entity_poly.pdbx_strand_id
1 'polypeptide(L)'
;MFDVLSQHTPQKHYPNRRVFSSIDELRERLRAAEGKPIREIDGTGRTVKKKNKGGQGEALEESVAQYRINSDPNPDLLVGGIPYELKMTPLRHYSKKSKKPRDFDLYAKERLVIDIINYLKLPDEHFDTSTFWRKAKNMVIIYYIDDRKDRQLEPRNQCKIYKSVILDYRDQELATIREDWQFIHDKVAAGYADLLSESDTNYLAASTKGSTAATSIRRAPAPEGSAERYIKAKQRAFSYKASYMSMVAKRLLGTSDGERLQLSADESLSQFVRSHANQYVGHTCREIVSNLAEYHLPSVKANQYKQRMVLAMLGVKSKNVDAVEQFKAAGVTQVKVVERFNDELPKESMSFPYITEDQWNELGDPTATWHDSFMYRFFEDNRMLICSLRNRGTRTHKRDFMDDTFEGAFLWNMPEEDIERYIRPVWERVHQLMVDKVPLHYGERRGSNLLPDSSFNGVCHIRPHGGDGTDRILLPNGESITKQAFWLDRRYVAKIIHEHLG
;
A
#
# COMPACT_ATOMS: atom_id res chain seq x y z
N MET A 1 -26.32 -54.29 24.39
CA MET A 1 -25.12 -54.48 23.56
C MET A 1 -25.27 -53.56 22.36
N PHE A 2 -24.93 -52.28 22.54
CA PHE A 2 -24.94 -51.26 21.49
C PHE A 2 -23.52 -50.74 21.42
N ASP A 3 -22.77 -51.20 20.42
CA ASP A 3 -21.40 -50.76 20.17
C ASP A 3 -21.41 -49.38 19.53
N VAL A 4 -20.68 -48.47 20.19
CA VAL A 4 -20.38 -47.13 19.72
C VAL A 4 -19.25 -47.25 18.69
N LEU A 5 -19.57 -47.14 17.41
CA LEU A 5 -18.57 -47.00 16.35
C LEU A 5 -17.91 -45.62 16.44
N SER A 6 -16.75 -45.60 17.09
CA SER A 6 -15.76 -44.52 17.00
C SER A 6 -15.33 -44.38 15.53
N GLN A 7 -15.79 -43.30 14.88
CA GLN A 7 -15.21 -42.87 13.61
C GLN A 7 -13.83 -42.27 13.90
N HIS A 8 -12.81 -43.11 13.84
CA HIS A 8 -11.41 -42.68 13.75
C HIS A 8 -11.20 -41.96 12.42
N THR A 9 -11.20 -40.64 12.45
CA THR A 9 -10.63 -39.83 11.36
C THR A 9 -9.14 -40.18 11.26
N PRO A 10 -8.63 -40.61 10.09
CA PRO A 10 -7.22 -40.95 9.98
C PRO A 10 -6.37 -39.71 10.26
N GLN A 11 -5.58 -39.77 11.33
CA GLN A 11 -4.53 -38.80 11.64
C GLN A 11 -3.57 -38.81 10.45
N LYS A 12 -3.63 -37.78 9.60
CA LYS A 12 -2.59 -37.54 8.60
C LYS A 12 -1.27 -37.36 9.34
N HIS A 13 -0.31 -38.24 9.07
CA HIS A 13 1.02 -38.16 9.64
C HIS A 13 1.71 -36.92 9.02
N TYR A 14 1.98 -35.89 9.84
CA TYR A 14 2.71 -34.68 9.45
C TYR A 14 4.13 -34.76 10.01
N PRO A 15 5.09 -35.40 9.33
CA PRO A 15 6.39 -35.76 9.92
C PRO A 15 7.29 -34.58 10.30
N ASN A 16 6.93 -33.33 9.96
CA ASN A 16 7.82 -32.16 10.09
C ASN A 16 7.18 -30.92 10.74
N ARG A 17 6.15 -31.06 11.58
CA ARG A 17 5.54 -29.90 12.27
C ARG A 17 5.57 -30.05 13.77
N ARG A 18 5.84 -28.95 14.46
CA ARG A 18 5.66 -28.91 15.91
C ARG A 18 4.18 -29.00 16.24
N VAL A 19 3.86 -29.90 17.15
CA VAL A 19 2.52 -30.06 17.68
C VAL A 19 2.47 -29.41 19.06
N PHE A 20 1.50 -28.52 19.25
CA PHE A 20 1.08 -28.01 20.54
C PHE A 20 -0.30 -28.60 20.84
N SER A 21 -0.52 -28.96 22.11
CA SER A 21 -1.81 -29.51 22.57
C SER A 21 -2.93 -28.46 22.50
N SER A 22 -2.61 -27.19 22.76
CA SER A 22 -3.57 -26.09 22.80
C SER A 22 -2.93 -24.76 22.43
N ILE A 23 -3.78 -23.77 22.16
CA ILE A 23 -3.34 -22.41 21.84
C ILE A 23 -2.69 -21.71 23.04
N ASP A 24 -3.08 -22.08 24.25
CA ASP A 24 -2.54 -21.49 25.47
C ASP A 24 -1.12 -21.99 25.76
N GLU A 25 -0.82 -23.26 25.46
CA GLU A 25 0.54 -23.80 25.49
C GLU A 25 1.46 -23.03 24.52
N LEU A 26 1.00 -22.81 23.29
CA LEU A 26 1.74 -22.01 22.32
C LEU A 26 1.96 -20.58 22.83
N ARG A 27 0.92 -19.93 23.35
CA ARG A 27 1.00 -18.57 23.90
C ARG A 27 1.98 -18.48 25.05
N GLU A 28 2.00 -19.46 25.96
CA GLU A 28 2.95 -19.49 27.07
C GLU A 28 4.39 -19.57 26.56
N ARG A 29 4.64 -20.46 25.59
CA ARG A 29 5.96 -20.60 24.97
C ARG A 29 6.42 -19.31 24.29
N LEU A 30 5.53 -18.63 23.59
CA LEU A 30 5.84 -17.38 22.89
C LEU A 30 6.02 -16.20 23.85
N ARG A 31 5.22 -16.11 24.92
CA ARG A 31 5.38 -15.11 25.98
C ARG A 31 6.74 -15.20 26.66
N ALA A 32 7.27 -16.41 26.83
CA ALA A 32 8.61 -16.61 27.41
C ALA A 32 9.75 -16.01 26.55
N ALA A 33 9.48 -15.66 25.28
CA ALA A 33 10.42 -14.99 24.39
C ALA A 33 10.31 -13.45 24.44
N GLU A 34 9.19 -12.90 24.94
CA GLU A 34 8.97 -11.45 25.02
C GLU A 34 10.03 -10.78 25.90
N GLY A 35 10.53 -9.62 25.45
CA GLY A 35 11.61 -8.87 26.09
C GLY A 35 13.02 -9.38 25.80
N LYS A 36 13.18 -10.60 25.29
CA LYS A 36 14.50 -11.17 24.96
C LYS A 36 15.01 -10.71 23.60
N PRO A 37 16.32 -10.45 23.45
CA PRO A 37 16.95 -10.28 22.15
C PRO A 37 16.76 -11.51 21.26
N ILE A 38 16.59 -11.32 19.94
CA ILE A 38 16.42 -12.44 19.00
C ILE A 38 17.60 -13.43 19.07
N ARG A 39 18.83 -12.95 19.28
CA ARG A 39 20.04 -13.78 19.45
C ARG A 39 19.96 -14.77 20.62
N GLU A 40 19.15 -14.50 21.65
CA GLU A 40 18.98 -15.38 22.81
C GLU A 40 17.90 -16.45 22.57
N ILE A 41 17.09 -16.24 21.54
CA ILE A 41 16.07 -17.20 21.09
C ILE A 41 16.66 -18.12 20.00
N ASP A 42 17.59 -17.59 19.19
CA ASP A 42 18.27 -18.33 18.12
C ASP A 42 19.15 -19.46 18.69
N GLY A 43 18.59 -20.67 18.76
CA GLY A 43 19.33 -21.88 19.11
C GLY A 43 20.18 -22.44 17.96
N THR A 44 20.14 -21.84 16.77
CA THR A 44 20.68 -22.39 15.52
C THR A 44 21.93 -21.67 15.02
N GLY A 45 22.20 -20.46 15.54
CA GLY A 45 23.32 -19.61 15.13
C GLY A 45 23.15 -18.95 13.76
N ARG A 46 21.98 -19.05 13.11
CA ARG A 46 21.70 -18.45 11.79
C ARG A 46 21.75 -16.93 11.81
N THR A 47 21.43 -16.33 12.95
CA THR A 47 21.36 -14.87 13.07
C THR A 47 22.72 -14.18 13.08
N VAL A 48 23.82 -14.96 13.19
CA VAL A 48 25.20 -14.47 13.21
C VAL A 48 25.73 -14.17 11.79
N LYS A 49 25.15 -14.78 10.74
CA LYS A 49 25.62 -14.58 9.35
C LYS A 49 25.08 -13.26 8.76
N LYS A 50 25.94 -12.24 8.62
CA LYS A 50 25.62 -10.89 8.09
C LYS A 50 24.87 -10.84 6.74
N LYS A 51 24.92 -11.89 5.90
CA LYS A 51 24.31 -11.89 4.55
C LYS A 51 22.87 -12.42 4.48
N ASN A 52 22.28 -12.95 5.56
CA ASN A 52 20.96 -13.59 5.46
C ASN A 52 19.81 -12.64 5.86
N LYS A 53 19.21 -11.94 4.89
CA LYS A 53 18.10 -10.97 5.12
C LYS A 53 16.87 -11.62 5.80
N GLY A 54 16.61 -12.91 5.54
CA GLY A 54 15.52 -13.70 6.16
C GLY A 54 15.91 -14.45 7.43
N GLY A 55 17.19 -14.43 7.82
CA GLY A 55 17.75 -15.31 8.85
C GLY A 55 17.16 -15.16 10.26
N GLN A 56 16.43 -14.07 10.55
CA GLN A 56 15.79 -13.87 11.85
C GLN A 56 14.46 -14.64 11.94
N GLY A 57 13.62 -14.57 10.90
CA GLY A 57 12.36 -15.33 10.83
C GLY A 57 12.64 -16.83 10.83
N GLU A 58 13.57 -17.22 9.98
CA GLU A 58 14.15 -18.57 9.91
C GLU A 58 14.66 -19.08 11.27
N ALA A 59 15.48 -18.29 11.98
CA ALA A 59 16.01 -18.69 13.29
C ALA A 59 14.90 -18.85 14.34
N LEU A 60 13.89 -17.98 14.31
CA LEU A 60 12.74 -18.07 15.19
C LEU A 60 11.86 -19.27 14.86
N GLU A 61 11.57 -19.51 13.58
CA GLU A 61 10.84 -20.68 13.09
C GLU A 61 11.52 -21.95 13.55
N GLU A 62 12.83 -22.11 13.32
CA GLU A 62 13.55 -23.31 13.78
C GLU A 62 13.59 -23.43 15.31
N SER A 63 13.67 -22.30 16.04
CA SER A 63 13.77 -22.32 17.52
C SER A 63 12.42 -22.52 18.22
N VAL A 64 11.34 -21.99 17.64
CA VAL A 64 9.96 -22.13 18.14
C VAL A 64 9.35 -23.43 17.62
N ALA A 65 9.55 -23.78 16.36
CA ALA A 65 8.98 -24.98 15.74
C ALA A 65 9.89 -26.21 15.85
N GLN A 66 11.13 -26.08 16.31
CA GLN A 66 12.06 -27.21 16.56
C GLN A 66 12.29 -28.15 15.35
N TYR A 67 12.07 -27.66 14.13
CA TYR A 67 12.42 -28.39 12.91
C TYR A 67 13.26 -27.51 11.97
N ARG A 68 13.99 -28.12 11.03
CA ARG A 68 14.80 -27.40 10.04
C ARG A 68 13.93 -26.78 8.95
N ILE A 69 14.24 -25.56 8.56
CA ILE A 69 13.55 -24.86 7.45
C ILE A 69 13.46 -25.77 6.24
N ASN A 70 12.25 -25.84 5.68
CA ASN A 70 11.92 -26.64 4.52
C ASN A 70 11.06 -25.82 3.55
N SER A 71 10.76 -26.39 2.38
CA SER A 71 9.89 -25.78 1.37
C SER A 71 8.46 -26.32 1.42
N ASP A 72 7.97 -26.76 2.59
CA ASP A 72 6.60 -27.24 2.77
C ASP A 72 5.63 -26.08 2.47
N PRO A 73 4.67 -26.24 1.53
CA PRO A 73 3.66 -25.22 1.24
C PRO A 73 2.56 -25.12 2.33
N ASN A 74 2.64 -25.90 3.39
CA ASN A 74 1.67 -25.89 4.47
C ASN A 74 2.13 -25.08 5.69
N PRO A 75 1.21 -24.72 6.61
CA PRO A 75 1.56 -23.93 7.79
C PRO A 75 2.52 -24.63 8.75
N ASP A 76 3.32 -23.85 9.45
CA ASP A 76 4.47 -24.30 10.26
C ASP A 76 4.10 -25.16 11.48
N LEU A 77 2.98 -24.84 12.14
CA LEU A 77 2.60 -25.38 13.44
C LEU A 77 1.27 -26.14 13.36
N LEU A 78 1.09 -27.13 14.24
CA LEU A 78 -0.21 -27.74 14.53
C LEU A 78 -0.55 -27.48 15.99
N VAL A 79 -1.69 -26.86 16.26
CA VAL A 79 -2.13 -26.45 17.60
C VAL A 79 -3.52 -27.02 17.83
N GLY A 80 -3.66 -28.02 18.72
CA GLY A 80 -4.94 -28.71 18.92
C GLY A 80 -5.51 -29.31 17.63
N GLY A 81 -4.65 -29.73 16.70
CA GLY A 81 -5.04 -30.24 15.37
C GLY A 81 -5.33 -29.16 14.32
N ILE A 82 -5.28 -27.88 14.68
CA ILE A 82 -5.50 -26.75 13.78
C ILE A 82 -4.14 -26.25 13.26
N PRO A 83 -3.94 -26.07 11.94
CA PRO A 83 -2.69 -25.55 11.41
C PRO A 83 -2.54 -24.04 11.62
N TYR A 84 -1.34 -23.59 11.98
CA TYR A 84 -0.96 -22.18 12.15
C TYR A 84 0.35 -21.85 11.43
N GLU A 85 0.38 -20.73 10.72
CA GLU A 85 1.58 -20.17 10.11
C GLU A 85 2.30 -19.28 11.14
N LEU A 86 3.62 -19.36 11.21
CA LEU A 86 4.43 -18.51 12.08
C LEU A 86 5.08 -17.40 11.25
N LYS A 87 4.92 -16.15 11.68
CA LYS A 87 5.59 -15.01 11.05
C LYS A 87 6.23 -14.11 12.09
N MET A 88 7.42 -13.61 11.77
CA MET A 88 8.05 -12.54 12.52
C MET A 88 8.10 -11.26 11.67
N THR A 89 7.75 -10.12 12.27
CA THR A 89 7.76 -8.83 11.56
C THR A 89 8.21 -7.68 12.47
N PRO A 90 9.02 -6.74 11.97
CA PRO A 90 9.47 -5.59 12.75
C PRO A 90 8.38 -4.52 12.93
N LEU A 91 8.32 -3.96 14.13
CA LEU A 91 7.73 -2.66 14.40
C LEU A 91 8.83 -1.61 14.58
N ARG A 92 8.48 -0.34 14.36
CA ARG A 92 9.37 0.81 14.58
C ARG A 92 8.61 1.94 15.23
N HIS A 93 9.27 2.71 16.08
CA HIS A 93 8.68 3.92 16.66
C HIS A 93 8.64 5.05 15.63
N TYR A 94 7.56 5.84 15.65
CA TYR A 94 7.55 7.12 14.96
C TYR A 94 8.60 8.05 15.58
N SER A 95 9.52 8.56 14.77
CA SER A 95 10.47 9.58 15.21
C SER A 95 9.79 10.95 15.15
N LYS A 96 9.38 11.51 16.30
CA LYS A 96 9.01 12.93 16.39
C LYS A 96 10.22 13.72 16.90
N LYS A 97 10.63 14.74 16.13
CA LYS A 97 11.78 15.62 16.47
C LYS A 97 11.67 16.33 17.83
N SER A 98 10.49 16.36 18.48
CA SER A 98 10.22 17.21 19.65
C SER A 98 9.52 16.56 20.84
N LYS A 99 9.26 15.24 20.85
CA LYS A 99 8.70 14.53 22.02
C LYS A 99 9.32 13.14 22.15
N LYS A 100 9.56 12.69 23.38
CA LYS A 100 9.90 11.28 23.65
C LYS A 100 8.84 10.40 22.98
N PRO A 101 9.22 9.39 22.18
CA PRO A 101 8.27 8.42 21.66
C PRO A 101 7.49 7.84 22.83
N ARG A 102 6.16 7.81 22.75
CA ARG A 102 5.38 7.01 23.68
C ARG A 102 5.50 5.55 23.25
N ASP A 103 5.47 4.61 24.20
CA ASP A 103 5.60 3.15 23.95
C ASP A 103 4.61 2.59 22.91
N PHE A 104 3.56 3.36 22.59
CA PHE A 104 2.46 2.99 21.70
C PHE A 104 2.51 3.66 20.31
N ASP A 105 3.46 4.57 20.05
CA ASP A 105 3.63 5.22 18.75
C ASP A 105 4.42 4.32 17.79
N LEU A 106 3.92 3.10 17.54
CA LEU A 106 4.54 2.07 16.70
C LEU A 106 3.85 1.93 15.33
N TYR A 107 4.61 1.50 14.33
CA TYR A 107 4.09 1.09 13.02
C TYR A 107 4.88 -0.11 12.48
N ALA A 108 4.26 -0.90 11.60
CA ALA A 108 4.94 -1.99 10.91
C ALA A 108 5.95 -1.42 9.91
N LYS A 109 7.21 -1.85 10.06
CA LYS A 109 8.32 -1.29 9.29
C LYS A 109 8.39 -1.82 7.86
N GLU A 110 7.79 -2.98 7.60
CA GLU A 110 7.78 -3.65 6.29
C GLU A 110 6.46 -4.38 6.06
N ARG A 111 6.21 -4.76 4.80
CA ARG A 111 5.10 -5.63 4.40
C ARG A 111 5.27 -7.03 5.00
N LEU A 112 4.17 -7.72 5.26
CA LEU A 112 4.22 -9.12 5.73
C LEU A 112 4.03 -10.06 4.54
N VAL A 113 5.10 -10.73 4.10
CA VAL A 113 5.07 -11.71 3.00
C VAL A 113 4.50 -13.05 3.49
N ILE A 114 3.56 -13.60 2.72
CA ILE A 114 2.80 -14.80 3.10
C ILE A 114 3.21 -15.99 2.24
N ASP A 115 2.95 -15.94 0.93
CA ASP A 115 3.24 -17.04 0.01
C ASP A 115 3.62 -16.54 -1.38
N ILE A 116 4.42 -17.32 -2.11
CA ILE A 116 4.76 -16.98 -3.50
C ILE A 116 3.53 -17.20 -4.39
N ILE A 117 3.26 -16.27 -5.30
CA ILE A 117 2.18 -16.43 -6.26
C ILE A 117 2.64 -17.40 -7.35
N ASN A 118 1.99 -18.55 -7.44
CA ASN A 118 2.19 -19.47 -8.54
C ASN A 118 1.23 -19.12 -9.68
N TYR A 119 1.70 -18.31 -10.64
CA TYR A 119 0.87 -17.82 -11.74
C TYR A 119 0.22 -18.93 -12.59
N LEU A 120 0.80 -20.12 -12.62
CA LEU A 120 0.25 -21.24 -13.41
C LEU A 120 -0.82 -22.03 -12.65
N LYS A 121 -0.87 -21.92 -11.31
CA LYS A 121 -1.86 -22.63 -10.49
C LYS A 121 -2.96 -21.72 -9.98
N LEU A 122 -2.64 -20.44 -9.75
CA LEU A 122 -3.58 -19.46 -9.20
C LEU A 122 -4.92 -19.43 -9.94
N PRO A 123 -4.99 -19.49 -11.29
CA PRO A 123 -6.27 -19.48 -12.01
C PRO A 123 -7.22 -20.65 -11.68
N ASP A 124 -6.70 -21.74 -11.11
CA ASP A 124 -7.48 -22.92 -10.70
C ASP A 124 -7.85 -22.89 -9.21
N GLU A 125 -7.45 -21.86 -8.47
CA GLU A 125 -7.71 -21.74 -7.03
C GLU A 125 -9.02 -20.99 -6.76
N HIS A 126 -9.61 -21.28 -5.60
CA HIS A 126 -10.68 -20.48 -5.01
C HIS A 126 -10.22 -19.96 -3.65
N PHE A 127 -10.66 -18.75 -3.26
CA PHE A 127 -10.17 -18.09 -2.05
C PHE A 127 -10.15 -19.00 -0.83
N ASP A 128 -11.29 -19.61 -0.48
CA ASP A 128 -11.43 -20.39 0.78
C ASP A 128 -10.60 -21.67 0.80
N THR A 129 -10.15 -22.17 -0.36
CA THR A 129 -9.31 -23.37 -0.52
C THR A 129 -7.91 -23.07 -1.07
N SER A 130 -7.58 -21.80 -1.28
CA SER A 130 -6.33 -21.35 -1.89
C SER A 130 -5.11 -21.68 -1.03
N THR A 131 -3.93 -21.78 -1.64
CA THR A 131 -2.69 -21.98 -0.87
C THR A 131 -2.40 -20.76 0.02
N PHE A 132 -2.74 -19.57 -0.48
CA PHE A 132 -2.71 -18.32 0.25
C PHE A 132 -3.54 -18.42 1.54
N TRP A 133 -4.84 -18.72 1.43
CA TRP A 133 -5.73 -18.65 2.58
C TRP A 133 -5.43 -19.73 3.61
N ARG A 134 -4.97 -20.91 3.17
CA ARG A 134 -4.50 -21.97 4.08
C ARG A 134 -3.37 -21.49 5.02
N LYS A 135 -2.48 -20.62 4.55
CA LYS A 135 -1.43 -19.99 5.38
C LYS A 135 -1.92 -18.76 6.13
N ALA A 136 -2.77 -17.95 5.50
CA ALA A 136 -3.20 -16.68 6.05
C ALA A 136 -4.23 -16.82 7.17
N LYS A 137 -5.16 -17.79 7.06
CA LYS A 137 -6.32 -17.95 7.96
C LYS A 137 -5.96 -17.98 9.44
N ASN A 138 -4.89 -18.70 9.79
CA ASN A 138 -4.45 -18.90 11.16
C ASN A 138 -2.98 -18.53 11.25
N MET A 139 -2.69 -17.31 11.72
CA MET A 139 -1.31 -16.82 11.76
C MET A 139 -0.91 -16.38 13.15
N VAL A 140 0.30 -16.74 13.55
CA VAL A 140 0.96 -16.29 14.76
C VAL A 140 1.98 -15.23 14.34
N ILE A 141 1.79 -14.01 14.83
CA ILE A 141 2.69 -12.89 14.57
C ILE A 141 3.57 -12.63 15.78
N ILE A 142 4.88 -12.61 15.55
CA ILE A 142 5.87 -12.20 16.53
C ILE A 142 6.42 -10.85 16.12
N TYR A 143 6.14 -9.83 16.92
CA TYR A 143 6.64 -8.49 16.76
C TYR A 143 7.97 -8.32 17.48
N TYR A 144 8.93 -7.65 16.84
CA TYR A 144 10.15 -7.17 17.47
C TYR A 144 10.35 -5.69 17.14
N ILE A 145 11.01 -4.94 18.03
CA ILE A 145 11.29 -3.52 17.79
C ILE A 145 12.60 -3.34 17.03
N ASP A 146 12.57 -2.64 15.89
CA ASP A 146 13.73 -2.32 15.06
C ASP A 146 13.88 -0.80 14.84
N ASP A 147 14.35 -0.11 15.88
CA ASP A 147 14.70 1.32 15.89
C ASP A 147 16.16 1.62 15.56
N ARG A 148 16.89 0.63 15.04
CA ARG A 148 18.31 0.75 14.72
C ARG A 148 18.54 1.96 13.80
N LYS A 149 19.50 2.80 14.18
CA LYS A 149 19.94 3.98 13.43
C LYS A 149 21.06 3.63 12.47
N ASP A 150 21.97 2.75 12.89
CA ASP A 150 23.10 2.28 12.08
C ASP A 150 23.05 0.76 11.94
N ARG A 151 22.72 0.28 10.73
CA ARG A 151 22.59 -1.16 10.45
C ARG A 151 23.94 -1.89 10.42
N GLN A 152 25.07 -1.19 10.33
CA GLN A 152 26.40 -1.78 10.34
C GLN A 152 26.90 -2.04 11.76
N LEU A 153 26.60 -1.11 12.67
CA LEU A 153 26.98 -1.18 14.08
C LEU A 153 25.95 -1.95 14.92
N GLU A 154 24.67 -1.89 14.57
CA GLU A 154 23.58 -2.52 15.31
C GLU A 154 23.04 -3.74 14.53
N PRO A 155 23.50 -4.97 14.83
CA PRO A 155 22.99 -6.16 14.17
C PRO A 155 21.53 -6.43 14.55
N ARG A 156 20.74 -6.90 13.58
CA ARG A 156 19.28 -7.09 13.74
C ARG A 156 18.93 -8.08 14.85
N ASN A 157 19.80 -9.04 15.15
CA ASN A 157 19.56 -10.05 16.17
C ASN A 157 19.64 -9.51 17.62
N GLN A 158 20.08 -8.28 17.81
CA GLN A 158 20.01 -7.59 19.11
C GLN A 158 18.64 -6.95 19.37
N CYS A 159 17.79 -6.80 18.34
CA CYS A 159 16.42 -6.37 18.52
C CYS A 159 15.69 -7.31 19.48
N LYS A 160 14.84 -6.72 20.32
CA LYS A 160 14.06 -7.46 21.32
C LYS A 160 12.70 -7.85 20.77
N ILE A 161 12.26 -9.06 21.08
CA ILE A 161 10.87 -9.45 20.88
C ILE A 161 10.01 -8.55 21.76
N TYR A 162 9.01 -7.95 21.13
CA TYR A 162 8.08 -7.03 21.78
C TYR A 162 6.83 -7.75 22.23
N LYS A 163 6.18 -8.47 21.31
CA LYS A 163 4.91 -9.14 21.57
C LYS A 163 4.68 -10.29 20.62
N SER A 164 4.02 -11.33 21.11
CA SER A 164 3.45 -12.40 20.30
C SER A 164 1.92 -12.31 20.30
N VAL A 165 1.32 -12.41 19.12
CA VAL A 165 -0.14 -12.32 18.95
C VAL A 165 -0.62 -13.34 17.94
N ILE A 166 -1.90 -13.70 18.05
CA ILE A 166 -2.60 -14.43 16.99
C ILE A 166 -3.27 -13.37 16.14
N LEU A 167 -3.08 -13.47 14.83
CA LEU A 167 -3.74 -12.60 13.88
C LEU A 167 -5.24 -12.89 13.89
N ASP A 168 -6.02 -11.83 14.10
CA ASP A 168 -7.47 -11.88 14.12
C ASP A 168 -8.01 -10.97 13.03
N TYR A 169 -8.87 -11.51 12.15
CA TYR A 169 -9.48 -10.78 11.04
C TYR A 169 -10.87 -10.32 11.43
N ARG A 170 -11.15 -9.03 11.27
CA ARG A 170 -12.53 -8.55 11.32
C ARG A 170 -13.23 -8.88 9.99
N ASP A 171 -14.53 -9.10 10.01
CA ASP A 171 -15.28 -9.53 8.82
C ASP A 171 -15.08 -8.59 7.61
N GLN A 172 -15.18 -7.28 7.81
CA GLN A 172 -14.96 -6.28 6.75
C GLN A 172 -13.51 -6.25 6.22
N GLU A 173 -12.53 -6.64 7.05
CA GLU A 173 -11.15 -6.79 6.59
C GLU A 173 -11.03 -8.01 5.70
N LEU A 174 -11.66 -9.11 6.10
CA LEU A 174 -11.69 -10.34 5.32
C LEU A 174 -12.42 -10.15 3.98
N ALA A 175 -13.53 -9.40 3.96
CA ALA A 175 -14.22 -9.03 2.73
C ALA A 175 -13.30 -8.26 1.78
N THR A 176 -12.53 -7.30 2.31
CA THR A 176 -11.54 -6.54 1.52
C THR A 176 -10.39 -7.42 1.04
N ILE A 177 -9.85 -8.30 1.89
CA ILE A 177 -8.77 -9.24 1.52
C ILE A 177 -9.24 -10.22 0.44
N ARG A 178 -10.50 -10.66 0.50
CA ARG A 178 -11.10 -11.53 -0.51
C ARG A 178 -11.23 -10.81 -1.86
N GLU A 179 -11.71 -9.57 -1.86
CA GLU A 179 -11.74 -8.73 -3.07
C GLU A 179 -10.34 -8.54 -3.66
N ASP A 180 -9.35 -8.23 -2.82
CA ASP A 180 -7.96 -8.04 -3.25
C ASP A 180 -7.36 -9.32 -3.85
N TRP A 181 -7.60 -10.47 -3.21
CA TRP A 181 -7.15 -11.77 -3.73
C TRP A 181 -7.81 -12.07 -5.07
N GLN A 182 -9.11 -11.80 -5.20
CA GLN A 182 -9.86 -12.01 -6.43
C GLN A 182 -9.34 -11.13 -7.56
N PHE A 183 -9.00 -9.87 -7.28
CA PHE A 183 -8.39 -8.98 -8.26
C PHE A 183 -7.06 -9.54 -8.78
N ILE A 184 -6.18 -9.98 -7.88
CA ILE A 184 -4.88 -10.57 -8.25
C ILE A 184 -5.10 -11.87 -9.06
N HIS A 185 -6.03 -12.71 -8.62
CA HIS A 185 -6.42 -13.93 -9.31
C HIS A 185 -6.87 -13.63 -10.74
N ASP A 186 -7.83 -12.74 -10.91
CA ASP A 186 -8.45 -12.45 -12.22
C ASP A 186 -7.46 -11.82 -13.18
N LYS A 187 -6.60 -10.93 -12.69
CA LYS A 187 -5.54 -10.31 -13.51
C LYS A 187 -4.52 -11.34 -14.00
N VAL A 188 -4.19 -12.35 -13.18
CA VAL A 188 -3.33 -13.47 -13.59
C VAL A 188 -4.06 -14.41 -14.55
N ALA A 189 -5.31 -14.76 -14.27
CA ALA A 189 -6.13 -15.63 -15.11
C ALA A 189 -6.37 -15.03 -16.50
N ALA A 190 -6.55 -13.71 -16.59
CA ALA A 190 -6.65 -12.95 -17.83
C ALA A 190 -5.30 -12.80 -18.59
N GLY A 191 -4.21 -13.30 -18.01
CA GLY A 191 -2.89 -13.32 -18.65
C GLY A 191 -2.06 -12.05 -18.48
N TYR A 192 -2.38 -11.20 -17.50
CA TYR A 192 -1.71 -9.91 -17.26
C TYR A 192 -0.88 -9.90 -15.97
N ALA A 193 -0.23 -11.03 -15.66
CA ALA A 193 0.58 -11.19 -14.45
C ALA A 193 1.82 -10.27 -14.43
N ASP A 194 2.35 -9.90 -15.59
CA ASP A 194 3.45 -8.95 -15.76
C ASP A 194 3.06 -7.51 -15.42
N LEU A 195 1.76 -7.19 -15.48
CA LEU A 195 1.19 -5.89 -15.15
C LEU A 195 0.69 -5.78 -13.70
N LEU A 196 0.82 -6.83 -12.88
CA LEU A 196 0.50 -6.75 -11.46
C LEU A 196 1.33 -5.66 -10.77
N SER A 197 0.74 -4.95 -9.81
CA SER A 197 1.41 -3.96 -8.95
C SER A 197 1.02 -4.13 -7.48
N GLU A 198 1.77 -3.51 -6.56
CA GLU A 198 1.41 -3.52 -5.12
C GLU A 198 0.21 -2.61 -4.79
N SER A 199 0.01 -1.54 -5.56
CA SER A 199 -1.10 -0.60 -5.34
C SER A 199 -2.44 -1.03 -5.95
N ASP A 200 -2.45 -2.06 -6.78
CA ASP A 200 -3.64 -2.62 -7.44
C ASP A 200 -4.80 -2.89 -6.46
N THR A 201 -4.45 -3.25 -5.22
CA THR A 201 -5.37 -3.74 -4.19
C THR A 201 -5.32 -2.91 -2.91
N ASN A 202 -6.15 -3.23 -1.92
CA ASN A 202 -6.27 -2.51 -0.66
C ASN A 202 -5.28 -2.99 0.41
N TYR A 203 -5.49 -4.18 0.98
CA TYR A 203 -4.76 -4.74 2.12
C TYR A 203 -3.81 -5.86 1.72
N LEU A 204 -4.21 -6.71 0.77
CA LEU A 204 -3.41 -7.82 0.25
C LEU A 204 -2.80 -7.46 -1.10
N ALA A 205 -1.49 -7.32 -1.17
CA ALA A 205 -0.75 -6.93 -2.38
C ALA A 205 0.01 -8.11 -3.01
N ALA A 206 0.30 -7.99 -4.31
CA ALA A 206 1.23 -8.86 -5.03
C ALA A 206 2.63 -8.20 -5.08
N SER A 207 3.44 -8.37 -4.04
CA SER A 207 4.76 -7.73 -3.95
C SER A 207 5.85 -8.45 -4.73
N THR A 208 6.79 -7.72 -5.33
CA THR A 208 7.90 -8.34 -6.06
C THR A 208 8.83 -9.13 -5.10
N LYS A 209 9.33 -10.29 -5.54
CA LYS A 209 10.24 -11.12 -4.76
C LYS A 209 11.39 -11.66 -5.62
N GLY A 210 12.61 -11.21 -5.35
CA GLY A 210 13.84 -11.69 -5.98
C GLY A 210 14.94 -10.64 -5.95
N SER A 211 16.21 -11.07 -5.91
CA SER A 211 17.36 -10.15 -5.83
C SER A 211 17.97 -9.81 -7.19
N THR A 212 17.68 -10.60 -8.24
CA THR A 212 18.22 -10.40 -9.60
C THR A 212 17.19 -10.73 -10.67
N ALA A 213 17.25 -10.05 -11.81
CA ALA A 213 16.36 -10.29 -12.95
C ALA A 213 16.35 -11.76 -13.41
N ALA A 214 17.50 -12.44 -13.40
CA ALA A 214 17.58 -13.85 -13.80
C ALA A 214 16.84 -14.81 -12.86
N THR A 215 16.73 -14.49 -11.56
CA THR A 215 16.06 -15.34 -10.56
C THR A 215 14.62 -14.90 -10.29
N SER A 216 14.23 -13.72 -10.75
CA SER A 216 12.93 -13.10 -10.49
C SER A 216 11.94 -13.22 -11.64
N ILE A 217 12.27 -13.79 -12.80
CA ILE A 217 11.28 -13.99 -13.87
C ILE A 217 10.59 -15.36 -13.74
N ARG A 218 9.27 -15.39 -13.90
CA ARG A 218 8.43 -16.59 -13.88
C ARG A 218 7.58 -16.64 -15.13
N ARG A 219 7.21 -17.86 -15.53
CA ARG A 219 6.23 -18.10 -16.58
C ARG A 219 4.83 -17.88 -16.02
N ALA A 220 3.99 -17.18 -16.78
CA ALA A 220 2.58 -16.93 -16.45
C ALA A 220 1.70 -17.18 -17.69
N PRO A 221 0.40 -17.44 -17.53
CA PRO A 221 -0.54 -17.51 -18.67
C PRO A 221 -0.46 -16.22 -19.50
N ALA A 222 -0.52 -16.34 -20.82
CA ALA A 222 -0.64 -15.20 -21.72
C ALA A 222 -2.13 -14.82 -21.91
N PRO A 223 -2.43 -13.56 -22.30
CA PRO A 223 -3.80 -13.16 -22.62
C PRO A 223 -4.39 -14.01 -23.75
N GLU A 224 -5.71 -14.20 -23.72
CA GLU A 224 -6.43 -14.92 -24.78
C GLU A 224 -6.15 -14.29 -26.16
N GLY A 225 -5.94 -15.13 -27.18
CA GLY A 225 -5.59 -14.68 -28.53
C GLY A 225 -4.11 -14.33 -28.74
N SER A 226 -3.26 -14.43 -27.71
CA SER A 226 -1.81 -14.29 -27.86
C SER A 226 -1.20 -15.41 -28.72
N ALA A 227 -0.17 -15.08 -29.50
CA ALA A 227 0.58 -16.07 -30.28
C ALA A 227 1.30 -17.10 -29.41
N GLU A 228 1.74 -16.68 -28.23
CA GLU A 228 2.40 -17.52 -27.23
C GLU A 228 1.42 -17.89 -26.13
N ARG A 229 1.52 -19.13 -25.62
CA ARG A 229 0.69 -19.58 -24.48
C ARG A 229 1.09 -18.94 -23.15
N TYR A 230 2.32 -18.44 -23.07
CA TYR A 230 2.88 -17.92 -21.83
C TYR A 230 3.64 -16.62 -22.03
N ILE A 231 3.53 -15.74 -21.05
CA ILE A 231 4.36 -14.55 -20.91
C ILE A 231 5.39 -14.71 -19.78
N LYS A 232 6.33 -13.77 -19.73
CA LYS A 232 7.31 -13.64 -18.66
C LYS A 232 6.86 -12.53 -17.70
N ALA A 233 6.70 -12.84 -16.43
CA ALA A 233 6.32 -11.89 -15.39
C ALA A 233 7.36 -11.87 -14.25
N LYS A 234 7.50 -10.72 -13.58
CA LYS A 234 8.26 -10.63 -12.31
C LYS A 234 7.63 -11.59 -11.29
N GLN A 235 8.43 -12.30 -10.51
CA GLN A 235 7.97 -13.16 -9.43
C GLN A 235 7.38 -12.27 -8.35
N ARG A 236 6.16 -12.57 -7.95
CA ARG A 236 5.48 -11.88 -6.86
C ARG A 236 5.08 -12.83 -5.74
N ALA A 237 4.82 -12.27 -4.58
CA ALA A 237 4.30 -12.96 -3.42
C ALA A 237 3.09 -12.21 -2.87
N PHE A 238 2.09 -12.97 -2.40
CA PHE A 238 1.03 -12.42 -1.59
C PHE A 238 1.63 -11.82 -0.32
N SER A 239 1.28 -10.59 -0.02
CA SER A 239 1.76 -9.89 1.16
C SER A 239 0.74 -8.91 1.70
N TYR A 240 0.60 -8.83 3.02
CA TYR A 240 -0.14 -7.74 3.64
C TYR A 240 0.68 -6.46 3.61
N LYS A 241 0.06 -5.35 3.19
CA LYS A 241 0.72 -4.04 3.16
C LYS A 241 1.18 -3.62 4.56
N ALA A 242 2.29 -2.89 4.63
CA ALA A 242 2.83 -2.39 5.89
C ALA A 242 1.82 -1.46 6.62
N SER A 243 1.03 -0.70 5.87
CA SER A 243 -0.06 0.13 6.38
C SER A 243 -1.15 -0.71 7.08
N TYR A 244 -1.60 -1.80 6.46
CA TYR A 244 -2.54 -2.74 7.05
C TYR A 244 -1.95 -3.42 8.29
N MET A 245 -0.71 -3.89 8.21
CA MET A 245 -0.03 -4.49 9.37
C MET A 245 0.17 -3.51 10.53
N SER A 246 0.32 -2.22 10.23
CA SER A 246 0.37 -1.17 11.26
C SER A 246 -0.97 -1.00 11.97
N MET A 247 -2.08 -1.03 11.22
CA MET A 247 -3.43 -0.99 11.79
C MET A 247 -3.67 -2.23 12.67
N VAL A 248 -3.35 -3.42 12.17
CA VAL A 248 -3.47 -4.67 12.92
C VAL A 248 -2.64 -4.63 14.20
N ALA A 249 -1.38 -4.21 14.12
CA ALA A 249 -0.51 -4.09 15.29
C ALA A 249 -1.11 -3.13 16.33
N LYS A 250 -1.58 -1.95 15.91
CA LYS A 250 -2.22 -0.99 16.82
C LYS A 250 -3.47 -1.55 17.49
N ARG A 251 -4.33 -2.26 16.74
CA ARG A 251 -5.51 -2.94 17.29
C ARG A 251 -5.09 -3.96 18.35
N LEU A 252 -4.18 -4.87 18.00
CA LEU A 252 -3.79 -5.99 18.86
C LEU A 252 -2.96 -5.55 20.07
N LEU A 253 -2.31 -4.39 20.00
CA LEU A 253 -1.58 -3.78 21.10
C LEU A 253 -2.42 -2.80 21.95
N GLY A 254 -3.70 -2.58 21.58
CA GLY A 254 -4.63 -1.74 22.34
C GLY A 254 -4.41 -0.23 22.17
N THR A 255 -3.97 0.22 20.98
CA THR A 255 -3.56 1.62 20.72
C THR A 255 -4.30 2.25 19.53
N SER A 256 -5.44 1.70 19.11
CA SER A 256 -6.21 2.26 17.99
C SER A 256 -7.10 3.42 18.44
N ASP A 257 -6.82 4.62 17.93
CA ASP A 257 -7.58 5.86 18.17
C ASP A 257 -8.18 6.45 16.86
N GLY A 258 -8.18 5.68 15.76
CA GLY A 258 -8.58 6.17 14.43
C GLY A 258 -10.10 6.21 14.23
N GLU A 259 -10.58 7.17 13.42
CA GLU A 259 -11.95 7.13 12.93
C GLU A 259 -12.15 5.93 12.00
N ARG A 260 -13.33 5.29 12.06
CA ARG A 260 -13.62 4.08 11.28
C ARG A 260 -14.85 4.28 10.41
N LEU A 261 -14.76 3.79 9.18
CA LEU A 261 -15.91 3.64 8.30
C LEU A 261 -16.83 2.52 8.81
N GLN A 262 -18.13 2.66 8.56
CA GLN A 262 -19.18 1.74 8.99
C GLN A 262 -19.54 0.76 7.86
N LEU A 263 -18.61 -0.15 7.54
CA LEU A 263 -18.82 -1.20 6.52
C LEU A 263 -19.69 -2.32 7.09
N SER A 264 -20.53 -2.95 6.27
CA SER A 264 -21.13 -4.24 6.62
C SER A 264 -20.06 -5.36 6.64
N ALA A 265 -20.42 -6.51 7.21
CA ALA A 265 -19.48 -7.63 7.39
C ALA A 265 -18.95 -8.19 6.06
N ASP A 266 -19.76 -8.14 5.01
CA ASP A 266 -19.49 -8.68 3.67
C ASP A 266 -19.08 -7.61 2.64
N GLU A 267 -19.08 -6.34 3.02
CA GLU A 267 -18.74 -5.22 2.14
C GLU A 267 -17.22 -4.94 2.18
N SER A 268 -16.58 -4.92 1.01
CA SER A 268 -15.19 -4.49 0.84
C SER A 268 -15.05 -2.98 0.96
N LEU A 269 -13.84 -2.48 1.21
CA LEU A 269 -13.57 -1.04 1.18
C LEU A 269 -13.94 -0.38 -0.16
N SER A 270 -13.63 -1.04 -1.28
CA SER A 270 -13.94 -0.50 -2.61
C SER A 270 -15.46 -0.46 -2.86
N GLN A 271 -16.17 -1.49 -2.43
CA GLN A 271 -17.63 -1.56 -2.50
C GLN A 271 -18.28 -0.49 -1.64
N PHE A 272 -17.81 -0.28 -0.41
CA PHE A 272 -18.27 0.79 0.48
C PHE A 272 -18.15 2.17 -0.15
N VAL A 273 -16.96 2.50 -0.68
CA VAL A 273 -16.72 3.80 -1.33
C VAL A 273 -17.70 4.01 -2.48
N ARG A 274 -17.87 2.99 -3.33
CA ARG A 274 -18.77 3.05 -4.49
C ARG A 274 -20.24 3.14 -4.05
N SER A 275 -20.68 2.32 -3.10
CA SER A 275 -22.08 2.25 -2.65
C SER A 275 -22.51 3.58 -2.00
N HIS A 276 -21.65 4.17 -1.17
CA HIS A 276 -21.93 5.44 -0.50
C HIS A 276 -21.83 6.62 -1.46
N ALA A 277 -20.85 6.64 -2.37
CA ALA A 277 -20.75 7.67 -3.39
C ALA A 277 -21.98 7.65 -4.33
N ASN A 278 -22.42 6.47 -4.76
CA ASN A 278 -23.53 6.32 -5.70
C ASN A 278 -24.85 6.91 -5.22
N GLN A 279 -25.06 7.04 -3.91
CA GLN A 279 -26.25 7.68 -3.32
C GLN A 279 -26.38 9.17 -3.70
N TYR A 280 -25.29 9.80 -4.12
CA TYR A 280 -25.23 11.23 -4.45
C TYR A 280 -25.06 11.51 -5.94
N VAL A 281 -24.94 10.48 -6.78
CA VAL A 281 -24.74 10.64 -8.22
C VAL A 281 -25.94 11.37 -8.84
N GLY A 282 -25.66 12.41 -9.62
CA GLY A 282 -26.68 13.26 -10.23
C GLY A 282 -27.19 14.40 -9.34
N HIS A 283 -26.85 14.41 -8.04
CA HIS A 283 -27.18 15.52 -7.15
C HIS A 283 -26.16 16.66 -7.30
N THR A 284 -26.63 17.88 -7.10
CA THR A 284 -25.77 19.06 -7.00
C THR A 284 -25.03 19.10 -5.66
N CYS A 285 -23.86 19.74 -5.63
CA CYS A 285 -23.13 20.00 -4.37
C CYS A 285 -24.02 20.67 -3.31
N ARG A 286 -24.97 21.52 -3.71
CA ARG A 286 -25.96 22.15 -2.82
C ARG A 286 -26.91 21.16 -2.17
N GLU A 287 -27.46 20.23 -2.94
CA GLU A 287 -28.33 19.16 -2.42
C GLU A 287 -27.55 18.23 -1.51
N ILE A 288 -26.33 17.84 -1.93
CA ILE A 288 -25.43 17.00 -1.14
C ILE A 288 -25.15 17.64 0.22
N VAL A 289 -24.71 18.90 0.24
CA VAL A 289 -24.36 19.60 1.49
C VAL A 289 -25.56 19.77 2.41
N SER A 290 -26.77 19.91 1.86
CA SER A 290 -28.00 19.97 2.65
C SER A 290 -28.25 18.67 3.42
N ASN A 291 -27.86 17.53 2.85
CA ASN A 291 -27.93 16.21 3.50
C ASN A 291 -26.77 15.95 4.50
N LEU A 292 -25.76 16.82 4.55
CA LEU A 292 -24.55 16.65 5.36
C LEU A 292 -24.44 17.66 6.51
N ALA A 293 -25.56 18.24 6.96
CA ALA A 293 -25.58 19.28 7.98
C ALA A 293 -24.84 18.89 9.29
N GLU A 294 -24.91 17.62 9.70
CA GLU A 294 -24.26 17.12 10.92
C GLU A 294 -22.71 17.11 10.86
N TYR A 295 -22.11 17.20 9.67
CA TYR A 295 -20.64 17.18 9.48
C TYR A 295 -19.99 18.55 9.67
N HIS A 296 -20.78 19.61 9.86
CA HIS A 296 -20.31 20.98 10.13
C HIS A 296 -19.18 21.38 9.16
N LEU A 297 -19.50 21.34 7.86
CA LEU A 297 -18.57 21.71 6.79
C LEU A 297 -18.12 23.17 6.96
N PRO A 298 -16.87 23.51 6.58
CA PRO A 298 -16.38 24.87 6.73
C PRO A 298 -17.02 25.78 5.67
N SER A 299 -16.65 27.05 5.64
CA SER A 299 -17.01 27.93 4.51
C SER A 299 -16.57 27.32 3.17
N VAL A 300 -17.39 27.45 2.13
CA VAL A 300 -17.12 26.99 0.75
C VAL A 300 -15.81 27.56 0.19
N LYS A 301 -15.38 28.73 0.69
CA LYS A 301 -14.12 29.39 0.29
C LYS A 301 -12.86 28.75 0.90
N ALA A 302 -12.99 27.83 1.85
CA ALA A 302 -11.85 27.20 2.49
C ALA A 302 -11.21 26.15 1.56
N ASN A 303 -9.87 26.12 1.48
CA ASN A 303 -9.12 25.23 0.58
C ASN A 303 -9.46 23.72 0.76
N GLN A 304 -9.80 23.32 1.99
CA GLN A 304 -10.16 21.96 2.36
C GLN A 304 -11.64 21.63 2.19
N TYR A 305 -12.49 22.58 1.77
CA TYR A 305 -13.94 22.39 1.72
C TYR A 305 -14.36 21.18 0.90
N LYS A 306 -13.86 21.08 -0.34
CA LYS A 306 -14.22 20.00 -1.27
C LYS A 306 -13.82 18.62 -0.75
N GLN A 307 -12.62 18.51 -0.20
CA GLN A 307 -12.16 17.29 0.46
C GLN A 307 -13.06 16.92 1.63
N ARG A 308 -13.41 17.87 2.50
CA ARG A 308 -14.30 17.62 3.64
C ARG A 308 -15.70 17.20 3.20
N MET A 309 -16.23 17.78 2.13
CA MET A 309 -17.52 17.37 1.56
C MET A 309 -17.47 15.91 1.10
N VAL A 310 -16.45 15.52 0.33
CA VAL A 310 -16.28 14.13 -0.14
C VAL A 310 -16.10 13.14 1.01
N LEU A 311 -15.33 13.50 2.04
CA LEU A 311 -15.19 12.66 3.23
C LEU A 311 -16.53 12.52 3.98
N ALA A 312 -17.28 13.62 4.14
CA ALA A 312 -18.59 13.60 4.77
C ALA A 312 -19.61 12.73 4.00
N MET A 313 -19.57 12.71 2.67
CA MET A 313 -20.38 11.80 1.85
C MET A 313 -20.13 10.32 2.18
N LEU A 314 -18.93 9.99 2.67
CA LEU A 314 -18.53 8.64 3.10
C LEU A 314 -18.69 8.41 4.60
N GLY A 315 -19.38 9.32 5.31
CA GLY A 315 -19.61 9.21 6.74
C GLY A 315 -18.42 9.64 7.63
N VAL A 316 -17.43 10.34 7.07
CA VAL A 316 -16.18 10.69 7.77
C VAL A 316 -16.24 12.12 8.30
N LYS A 317 -15.98 12.28 9.61
CA LYS A 317 -15.92 13.57 10.32
C LYS A 317 -14.53 14.18 10.33
N SER A 318 -13.48 13.36 10.24
CA SER A 318 -12.09 13.81 10.18
C SER A 318 -11.84 14.69 8.95
N LYS A 319 -10.86 15.58 9.10
CA LYS A 319 -10.42 16.48 8.02
C LYS A 319 -9.50 15.77 7.03
N ASN A 320 -8.82 14.71 7.46
CA ASN A 320 -7.80 14.02 6.68
C ASN A 320 -8.21 12.57 6.42
N VAL A 321 -8.02 12.11 5.18
CA VAL A 321 -8.35 10.75 4.76
C VAL A 321 -7.48 9.70 5.46
N ASP A 322 -6.23 10.04 5.78
CA ASP A 322 -5.26 9.15 6.43
C ASP A 322 -5.47 8.98 7.95
N ALA A 323 -6.45 9.70 8.51
CA ALA A 323 -6.93 9.51 9.88
C ALA A 323 -8.01 8.42 9.97
N VAL A 324 -8.60 8.02 8.84
CA VAL A 324 -9.57 6.94 8.76
C VAL A 324 -8.83 5.61 8.66
N GLU A 325 -9.14 4.70 9.56
CA GLU A 325 -8.41 3.45 9.76
C GLU A 325 -8.31 2.62 8.47
N GLN A 326 -9.43 2.42 7.78
CA GLN A 326 -9.51 1.64 6.54
C GLN A 326 -8.75 2.29 5.38
N PHE A 327 -8.91 3.61 5.18
CA PHE A 327 -8.18 4.33 4.14
C PHE A 327 -6.67 4.32 4.38
N LYS A 328 -6.26 4.55 5.62
CA LYS A 328 -4.85 4.45 6.01
C LYS A 328 -4.31 3.06 5.75
N ALA A 329 -5.03 2.01 6.14
CA ALA A 329 -4.64 0.62 5.92
C ALA A 329 -4.50 0.29 4.42
N ALA A 330 -5.36 0.85 3.57
CA ALA A 330 -5.33 0.67 2.12
C ALA A 330 -4.27 1.52 1.39
N GLY A 331 -3.55 2.41 2.11
CA GLY A 331 -2.58 3.33 1.51
C GLY A 331 -3.22 4.55 0.84
N VAL A 332 -4.48 4.86 1.15
CA VAL A 332 -5.18 6.03 0.63
C VAL A 332 -4.75 7.27 1.41
N THR A 333 -3.92 8.11 0.79
CA THR A 333 -3.31 9.27 1.47
C THR A 333 -3.86 10.61 0.99
N GLN A 334 -4.60 10.63 -0.11
CA GLN A 334 -5.09 11.87 -0.73
C GLN A 334 -6.52 11.74 -1.24
N VAL A 335 -7.26 12.85 -1.14
CA VAL A 335 -8.54 13.04 -1.82
C VAL A 335 -8.32 13.99 -2.99
N LYS A 336 -8.77 13.62 -4.18
CA LYS A 336 -8.69 14.44 -5.39
C LYS A 336 -10.10 14.69 -5.92
N VAL A 337 -10.55 15.92 -5.71
CA VAL A 337 -11.82 16.40 -6.27
C VAL A 337 -11.55 17.05 -7.60
N VAL A 338 -12.06 16.46 -8.67
CA VAL A 338 -11.82 16.87 -10.05
C VAL A 338 -13.11 17.41 -10.64
N GLU A 339 -13.08 18.68 -11.05
CA GLU A 339 -14.21 19.30 -11.76
C GLU A 339 -13.99 19.17 -13.27
N ARG A 340 -14.83 18.37 -13.92
CA ARG A 340 -14.90 18.23 -15.38
C ARG A 340 -15.89 19.23 -15.97
N PHE A 341 -15.53 19.81 -17.10
CA PHE A 341 -16.37 20.76 -17.83
C PHE A 341 -17.13 20.08 -18.96
N ASN A 342 -17.88 20.83 -19.76
CA ASN A 342 -18.64 20.31 -20.89
C ASN A 342 -17.75 19.61 -21.95
N ASP A 343 -16.46 19.96 -22.03
CA ASP A 343 -15.47 19.29 -22.89
C ASP A 343 -14.82 18.07 -22.23
N GLU A 344 -15.40 17.57 -21.13
CA GLU A 344 -14.94 16.38 -20.38
C GLU A 344 -13.58 16.56 -19.67
N LEU A 345 -12.95 17.72 -19.84
CA LEU A 345 -11.62 17.99 -19.32
C LEU A 345 -11.69 18.77 -18.00
N PRO A 346 -10.80 18.47 -17.05
CA PRO A 346 -10.53 19.35 -15.93
C PRO A 346 -9.93 20.69 -16.39
N LYS A 347 -10.20 21.77 -15.65
CA LYS A 347 -9.51 23.05 -15.89
C LYS A 347 -8.01 22.94 -15.63
N GLU A 348 -7.64 22.27 -14.54
CA GLU A 348 -6.27 22.17 -14.05
C GLU A 348 -5.80 20.72 -14.03
N SER A 349 -4.51 20.54 -14.32
CA SER A 349 -3.77 19.31 -14.03
C SER A 349 -3.82 18.99 -12.53
N MET A 350 -3.72 17.72 -12.17
CA MET A 350 -3.77 17.28 -10.77
C MET A 350 -2.37 17.40 -10.14
N SER A 351 -2.24 18.12 -9.03
CA SER A 351 -0.97 18.23 -8.28
C SER A 351 -0.77 17.12 -7.26
N PHE A 352 0.49 16.85 -6.96
CA PHE A 352 0.93 16.14 -5.75
C PHE A 352 1.65 17.10 -4.79
N PRO A 353 2.01 16.66 -3.58
CA PRO A 353 2.88 17.43 -2.68
C PRO A 353 4.18 17.88 -3.37
N TYR A 354 4.73 19.00 -2.92
CA TYR A 354 6.01 19.48 -3.44
C TYR A 354 7.14 18.50 -3.14
N ILE A 355 8.12 18.47 -4.04
CA ILE A 355 9.36 17.72 -3.90
C ILE A 355 10.18 18.38 -2.80
N THR A 356 10.50 17.63 -1.74
CA THR A 356 11.27 18.15 -0.60
C THR A 356 12.75 18.30 -0.94
N GLU A 357 13.50 19.02 -0.10
CA GLU A 357 14.95 19.16 -0.25
C GLU A 357 15.67 17.80 -0.22
N ASP A 358 15.30 16.91 0.71
CA ASP A 358 15.84 15.55 0.77
C ASP A 358 15.57 14.76 -0.52
N GLN A 359 14.40 14.94 -1.13
CA GLN A 359 14.03 14.28 -2.39
C GLN A 359 14.78 14.87 -3.59
N TRP A 360 15.04 16.17 -3.59
CA TRP A 360 15.93 16.79 -4.57
C TRP A 360 17.37 16.28 -4.43
N ASN A 361 17.86 16.13 -3.20
CA ASN A 361 19.18 15.53 -2.95
C ASN A 361 19.24 14.08 -3.43
N GLU A 362 18.17 13.29 -3.22
CA GLU A 362 18.06 11.93 -3.78
C GLU A 362 18.11 11.95 -5.33
N LEU A 363 17.46 12.91 -5.98
CA LEU A 363 17.55 13.08 -7.45
C LEU A 363 18.96 13.44 -7.92
N GLY A 364 19.79 14.06 -7.08
CA GLY A 364 21.19 14.37 -7.40
C GLY A 364 22.21 13.28 -7.03
N ASP A 365 21.79 12.19 -6.39
CA ASP A 365 22.68 11.10 -5.98
C ASP A 365 22.94 10.14 -7.15
N PRO A 366 24.17 10.06 -7.70
CA PRO A 366 24.48 9.22 -8.86
C PRO A 366 24.33 7.71 -8.60
N THR A 367 24.12 7.29 -7.34
CA THR A 367 23.86 5.89 -6.97
C THR A 367 22.37 5.57 -6.87
N ALA A 368 21.49 6.57 -6.96
CA ALA A 368 20.05 6.37 -6.95
C ALA A 368 19.61 5.53 -8.16
N THR A 369 18.70 4.58 -7.92
CA THR A 369 18.11 3.75 -8.97
C THR A 369 16.62 4.02 -9.06
N TRP A 370 16.04 3.85 -10.26
CA TRP A 370 14.62 4.12 -10.50
C TRP A 370 13.69 3.40 -9.50
N HIS A 371 13.84 2.09 -9.33
CA HIS A 371 12.95 1.28 -8.49
C HIS A 371 13.14 1.53 -6.98
N ASP A 372 14.27 2.11 -6.57
CA ASP A 372 14.50 2.53 -5.19
C ASP A 372 14.14 4.01 -4.96
N SER A 373 13.80 4.73 -6.03
CA SER A 373 13.53 6.17 -5.97
C SER A 373 12.26 6.48 -5.17
N PHE A 374 12.22 7.67 -4.57
CA PHE A 374 11.02 8.15 -3.90
C PHE A 374 9.85 8.34 -4.86
N MET A 375 10.10 8.63 -6.14
CA MET A 375 9.06 8.80 -7.16
C MET A 375 8.39 7.47 -7.47
N TYR A 376 9.17 6.43 -7.75
CA TYR A 376 8.64 5.08 -8.00
C TYR A 376 7.82 4.62 -6.79
N ARG A 377 8.40 4.67 -5.58
CA ARG A 377 7.70 4.30 -4.34
C ARG A 377 6.42 5.12 -4.11
N PHE A 378 6.43 6.42 -4.42
CA PHE A 378 5.25 7.25 -4.26
C PHE A 378 4.08 6.75 -5.10
N PHE A 379 4.28 6.46 -6.39
CA PHE A 379 3.20 5.99 -7.26
C PHE A 379 2.89 4.49 -7.08
N GLU A 380 3.88 3.66 -6.72
CA GLU A 380 3.69 2.23 -6.45
C GLU A 380 2.92 2.00 -5.14
N ASP A 381 3.15 2.79 -4.09
CA ASP A 381 2.61 2.53 -2.75
C ASP A 381 1.31 3.31 -2.45
N ASN A 382 1.13 4.51 -3.02
CA ASN A 382 0.02 5.38 -2.65
C ASN A 382 -1.22 5.18 -3.52
N ARG A 383 -2.37 5.26 -2.85
CA ARG A 383 -3.69 5.31 -3.49
C ARG A 383 -4.37 6.63 -3.18
N MET A 384 -5.38 6.96 -3.96
CA MET A 384 -6.11 8.21 -3.89
C MET A 384 -7.59 7.93 -3.95
N LEU A 385 -8.39 8.70 -3.22
CA LEU A 385 -9.83 8.78 -3.43
C LEU A 385 -10.08 9.86 -4.48
N ILE A 386 -10.42 9.46 -5.70
CA ILE A 386 -10.79 10.39 -6.78
C ILE A 386 -12.31 10.58 -6.75
N CYS A 387 -12.73 11.83 -6.82
CA CYS A 387 -14.13 12.25 -6.92
C CYS A 387 -14.28 13.14 -8.16
N SER A 388 -15.29 12.86 -8.97
CA SER A 388 -15.61 13.66 -10.16
C SER A 388 -16.88 14.47 -9.97
N LEU A 389 -16.81 15.73 -10.40
CA LEU A 389 -17.92 16.69 -10.43
C LEU A 389 -18.06 17.25 -11.84
N ARG A 390 -19.28 17.38 -12.33
CA ARG A 390 -19.59 18.06 -13.60
C ARG A 390 -19.94 19.52 -13.36
N ASN A 391 -19.09 20.43 -13.85
CA ASN A 391 -19.39 21.85 -13.96
C ASN A 391 -20.01 22.13 -15.33
N ARG A 392 -21.26 22.63 -15.36
CA ARG A 392 -21.98 22.96 -16.61
C ARG A 392 -21.51 24.27 -17.27
N GLY A 393 -20.48 24.91 -16.74
CA GLY A 393 -19.82 26.07 -17.33
C GLY A 393 -18.77 25.67 -18.38
N THR A 394 -17.87 26.62 -18.66
CA THR A 394 -16.69 26.41 -19.50
C THR A 394 -15.43 26.59 -18.67
N ARG A 395 -14.28 26.10 -19.14
CA ARG A 395 -13.00 26.27 -18.43
C ARG A 395 -12.62 27.74 -18.21
N THR A 396 -13.12 28.67 -19.04
CA THR A 396 -12.93 30.12 -18.91
C THR A 396 -14.04 30.79 -18.09
N HIS A 397 -15.28 30.32 -18.20
CA HIS A 397 -16.45 30.82 -17.47
C HIS A 397 -17.05 29.71 -16.61
N LYS A 398 -16.45 29.49 -15.44
CA LYS A 398 -16.88 28.48 -14.47
C LYS A 398 -18.19 28.94 -13.79
N ARG A 399 -19.15 28.02 -13.62
CA ARG A 399 -20.32 28.24 -12.75
C ARG A 399 -19.97 28.09 -11.26
N ASP A 400 -20.88 28.46 -10.37
CA ASP A 400 -20.71 28.24 -8.94
C ASP A 400 -20.48 26.73 -8.67
N PHE A 401 -19.50 26.43 -7.83
CA PHE A 401 -19.19 25.07 -7.38
C PHE A 401 -20.41 24.38 -6.74
N MET A 402 -21.27 25.14 -6.06
CA MET A 402 -22.47 24.60 -5.42
C MET A 402 -23.49 24.06 -6.44
N ASP A 403 -23.39 24.46 -7.71
CA ASP A 403 -24.23 23.97 -8.79
C ASP A 403 -23.58 22.83 -9.59
N ASP A 404 -22.35 22.41 -9.23
CA ASP A 404 -21.69 21.25 -9.83
C ASP A 404 -22.45 19.98 -9.47
N THR A 405 -22.60 19.07 -10.44
CA THR A 405 -23.28 17.79 -10.26
C THR A 405 -22.28 16.70 -9.93
N PHE A 406 -22.53 15.88 -8.92
CA PHE A 406 -21.64 14.77 -8.57
C PHE A 406 -21.77 13.60 -9.56
N GLU A 407 -20.64 13.13 -10.08
CA GLU A 407 -20.58 12.05 -11.07
C GLU A 407 -20.21 10.70 -10.44
N GLY A 408 -19.46 10.70 -9.33
CA GLY A 408 -19.02 9.47 -8.67
C GLY A 408 -17.67 9.63 -7.96
N ALA A 409 -17.29 8.58 -7.23
CA ALA A 409 -15.98 8.48 -6.59
C ALA A 409 -15.46 7.04 -6.55
N PHE A 410 -14.14 6.89 -6.59
CA PHE A 410 -13.46 5.60 -6.61
C PHE A 410 -12.06 5.70 -5.99
N LEU A 411 -11.55 4.55 -5.53
CA LEU A 411 -10.15 4.42 -5.12
C LEU A 411 -9.30 4.15 -6.36
N TRP A 412 -8.22 4.89 -6.50
CA TRP A 412 -7.34 4.82 -7.67
C TRP A 412 -5.87 4.81 -7.29
N ASN A 413 -5.09 4.08 -8.07
CA ASN A 413 -3.64 4.09 -8.10
C ASN A 413 -3.17 4.13 -9.55
N MET A 414 -1.95 4.63 -9.76
CA MET A 414 -1.38 4.61 -11.09
C MET A 414 -1.05 3.17 -11.51
N PRO A 415 -1.49 2.71 -12.69
CA PRO A 415 -1.09 1.40 -13.20
C PRO A 415 0.43 1.29 -13.34
N GLU A 416 0.99 0.10 -13.06
CA GLU A 416 2.44 -0.17 -13.20
C GLU A 416 2.98 0.23 -14.59
N GLU A 417 2.20 -0.09 -15.63
CA GLU A 417 2.55 0.27 -17.02
C GLU A 417 2.71 1.78 -17.17
N ASP A 418 1.82 2.57 -16.59
CA ASP A 418 1.86 4.03 -16.65
C ASP A 418 3.00 4.60 -15.80
N ILE A 419 3.34 3.96 -14.67
CA ILE A 419 4.51 4.32 -13.85
C ILE A 419 5.80 4.16 -14.66
N GLU A 420 6.01 2.99 -15.28
CA GLU A 420 7.20 2.72 -16.10
C GLU A 420 7.22 3.53 -17.39
N ARG A 421 6.06 3.75 -18.03
CA ARG A 421 5.98 4.44 -19.33
C ARG A 421 6.06 5.95 -19.22
N TYR A 422 5.47 6.54 -18.18
CA TYR A 422 5.30 8.00 -18.08
C TYR A 422 6.01 8.65 -16.90
N ILE A 423 6.14 7.96 -15.76
CA ILE A 423 6.80 8.56 -14.59
C ILE A 423 8.31 8.36 -14.66
N ARG A 424 8.77 7.16 -15.03
CA ARG A 424 10.19 6.85 -15.14
C ARG A 424 10.96 7.82 -16.04
N PRO A 425 10.50 8.18 -17.26
CA PRO A 425 11.24 9.12 -18.11
C PRO A 425 11.36 10.53 -17.51
N VAL A 426 10.37 10.96 -16.71
CA VAL A 426 10.42 12.23 -15.96
C VAL A 426 11.49 12.16 -14.89
N TRP A 427 11.54 11.07 -14.12
CA TRP A 427 12.60 10.84 -13.13
C TRP A 427 13.98 10.79 -13.78
N GLU A 428 14.16 10.00 -14.85
CA GLU A 428 15.44 9.86 -15.56
C GLU A 428 15.94 11.22 -16.07
N ARG A 429 15.05 12.03 -16.65
CA ARG A 429 15.39 13.38 -17.12
C ARG A 429 15.86 14.29 -15.99
N VAL A 430 15.13 14.33 -14.89
CA VAL A 430 15.42 15.22 -13.76
C VAL A 430 16.67 14.74 -13.02
N HIS A 431 16.79 13.44 -12.81
CA HIS A 431 17.96 12.81 -12.23
C HIS A 431 19.24 13.15 -13.01
N GLN A 432 19.20 13.00 -14.35
CA GLN A 432 20.33 13.38 -15.21
C GLN A 432 20.71 14.86 -15.04
N LEU A 433 19.72 15.77 -15.08
CA LEU A 433 19.97 17.21 -14.90
C LEU A 433 20.63 17.53 -13.56
N MET A 434 20.21 16.85 -12.48
CA MET A 434 20.75 17.08 -11.14
C MET A 434 22.14 16.47 -10.96
N VAL A 435 22.38 15.25 -11.46
CA VAL A 435 23.70 14.57 -11.40
C VAL A 435 24.76 15.34 -12.19
N ASP A 436 24.41 15.77 -13.40
CA ASP A 436 25.31 16.56 -14.27
C ASP A 436 25.43 18.02 -13.81
N LYS A 437 24.65 18.42 -12.80
CA LYS A 437 24.56 19.80 -12.29
C LYS A 437 24.27 20.82 -13.39
N VAL A 438 23.41 20.46 -14.34
CA VAL A 438 23.02 21.34 -15.44
C VAL A 438 22.23 22.52 -14.88
N PRO A 439 22.58 23.78 -15.22
CA PRO A 439 21.74 24.93 -14.91
C PRO A 439 20.36 24.82 -15.58
N LEU A 440 19.29 24.97 -14.82
CA LEU A 440 17.92 24.82 -15.30
C LEU A 440 17.42 26.07 -16.04
N HIS A 441 18.14 27.19 -15.96
CA HIS A 441 17.74 28.49 -16.49
C HIS A 441 16.40 28.99 -15.92
N TYR A 442 16.14 28.65 -14.66
CA TYR A 442 14.84 28.85 -14.02
C TYR A 442 14.56 30.35 -13.80
N GLY A 443 13.59 30.89 -14.53
CA GLY A 443 13.16 32.28 -14.39
C GLY A 443 13.91 33.28 -15.30
N GLU A 444 14.85 32.81 -16.12
CA GLU A 444 15.54 33.65 -17.13
C GLU A 444 14.58 34.13 -18.23
N ARG A 445 13.62 33.29 -18.62
CA ARG A 445 12.48 33.65 -19.46
C ARG A 445 11.23 32.97 -18.95
N ARG A 446 10.09 33.67 -19.03
CA ARG A 446 8.81 33.20 -18.49
C ARG A 446 8.42 31.86 -19.13
N GLY A 447 8.39 30.80 -18.32
CA GLY A 447 7.99 29.46 -18.76
C GLY A 447 9.09 28.63 -19.44
N SER A 448 10.34 29.10 -19.50
CA SER A 448 11.46 28.28 -19.99
C SER A 448 12.33 27.84 -18.83
N ASN A 449 12.34 26.54 -18.57
CA ASN A 449 13.37 25.87 -17.79
C ASN A 449 13.55 24.46 -18.37
N LEU A 450 14.56 23.72 -17.91
CA LEU A 450 14.85 22.38 -18.42
C LEU A 450 14.04 21.25 -17.75
N LEU A 451 13.18 21.57 -16.78
CA LEU A 451 12.34 20.58 -16.13
C LEU A 451 11.23 20.10 -17.09
N PRO A 452 10.82 18.83 -17.00
CA PRO A 452 9.74 18.29 -17.83
C PRO A 452 8.44 19.10 -17.72
N ASP A 453 8.02 19.70 -18.83
CA ASP A 453 6.74 20.42 -18.93
C ASP A 453 5.60 19.48 -19.37
N SER A 454 4.37 20.01 -19.49
CA SER A 454 3.21 19.19 -19.89
C SER A 454 3.33 18.55 -21.28
N SER A 455 4.22 19.07 -22.15
CA SER A 455 4.45 18.52 -23.48
C SER A 455 5.49 17.39 -23.51
N PHE A 456 6.26 17.22 -22.43
CA PHE A 456 7.33 16.22 -22.34
C PHE A 456 6.86 14.80 -22.70
N ASN A 457 5.76 14.35 -22.09
CA ASN A 457 5.12 13.08 -22.44
C ASN A 457 3.59 13.10 -22.37
N GLY A 458 2.97 14.27 -22.14
CA GLY A 458 1.52 14.43 -22.08
C GLY A 458 0.82 13.82 -20.86
N VAL A 459 1.57 13.26 -19.90
CA VAL A 459 1.02 12.59 -18.71
C VAL A 459 1.58 13.19 -17.42
N CYS A 460 2.89 13.22 -17.23
CA CYS A 460 3.52 13.71 -16.00
C CYS A 460 4.46 14.87 -16.29
N HIS A 461 4.42 15.89 -15.44
CA HIS A 461 5.27 17.08 -15.56
C HIS A 461 5.59 17.68 -14.19
N ILE A 462 6.61 18.54 -14.16
CA ILE A 462 7.03 19.30 -12.98
C ILE A 462 6.66 20.76 -13.18
N ARG A 463 5.95 21.33 -12.20
CA ARG A 463 5.65 22.77 -12.18
C ARG A 463 5.53 23.30 -10.74
N PRO A 464 5.56 24.63 -10.55
CA PRO A 464 5.50 25.23 -9.22
C PRO A 464 4.26 24.81 -8.43
N HIS A 465 4.44 24.61 -7.13
CA HIS A 465 3.39 24.26 -6.17
C HIS A 465 3.50 25.22 -4.97
N GLY A 466 2.95 26.42 -5.14
CA GLY A 466 2.99 27.50 -4.16
C GLY A 466 2.11 28.68 -4.61
N GLY A 467 1.63 29.47 -3.65
CA GLY A 467 0.76 30.62 -3.92
C GLY A 467 1.52 31.85 -4.41
N ASP A 468 2.79 31.99 -4.01
CA ASP A 468 3.67 33.08 -4.40
C ASP A 468 5.08 32.56 -4.79
N GLY A 469 5.87 33.40 -5.45
CA GLY A 469 7.21 33.03 -5.93
C GLY A 469 8.31 33.02 -4.86
N THR A 470 7.94 33.15 -3.58
CA THR A 470 8.88 33.36 -2.46
C THR A 470 9.28 32.05 -1.79
N ASP A 471 8.46 31.00 -1.91
CA ASP A 471 8.73 29.69 -1.32
C ASP A 471 9.71 28.90 -2.20
N ARG A 472 11.00 28.93 -1.85
CA ARG A 472 12.11 28.38 -2.66
C ARG A 472 12.85 27.25 -1.95
N ILE A 473 13.45 26.36 -2.75
CA ILE A 473 14.33 25.27 -2.33
C ILE A 473 15.66 25.38 -3.07
N LEU A 474 16.75 25.00 -2.41
CA LEU A 474 18.08 24.86 -3.01
C LEU A 474 18.19 23.48 -3.69
N LEU A 475 18.63 23.46 -4.93
CA LEU A 475 18.85 22.25 -5.72
C LEU A 475 20.30 21.74 -5.60
N PRO A 476 20.55 20.45 -5.89
CA PRO A 476 21.91 19.88 -5.94
C PRO A 476 22.89 20.58 -6.89
N ASN A 477 22.37 21.22 -7.94
CA ASN A 477 23.17 22.01 -8.89
C ASN A 477 23.52 23.42 -8.37
N GLY A 478 23.04 23.81 -7.17
CA GLY A 478 23.27 25.10 -6.53
C GLY A 478 22.25 26.18 -6.87
N GLU A 479 21.32 25.94 -7.79
CA GLU A 479 20.24 26.89 -8.09
C GLU A 479 19.18 26.89 -6.99
N SER A 480 18.64 28.07 -6.68
CA SER A 480 17.42 28.19 -5.89
C SER A 480 16.24 28.34 -6.83
N ILE A 481 15.21 27.51 -6.71
CA ILE A 481 13.96 27.60 -7.50
C ILE A 481 12.75 27.59 -6.58
N THR A 482 11.58 28.05 -7.06
CA THR A 482 10.34 27.90 -6.27
C THR A 482 10.03 26.42 -6.04
N LYS A 483 9.33 26.08 -4.96
CA LYS A 483 8.90 24.71 -4.70
C LYS A 483 8.15 24.15 -5.91
N GLN A 484 8.62 23.00 -6.41
CA GLN A 484 8.02 22.28 -7.52
C GLN A 484 7.29 21.06 -7.01
N ALA A 485 6.27 20.62 -7.74
CA ALA A 485 5.62 19.33 -7.53
C ALA A 485 5.49 18.56 -8.84
N PHE A 486 5.19 17.27 -8.74
CA PHE A 486 4.69 16.48 -9.86
C PHE A 486 3.21 16.80 -10.11
N TRP A 487 2.82 16.69 -11.37
CA TRP A 487 1.45 16.90 -11.80
C TRP A 487 1.06 15.89 -12.87
N LEU A 488 -0.17 15.38 -12.80
CA LEU A 488 -0.78 14.62 -13.88
C LEU A 488 -1.53 15.55 -14.81
N ASP A 489 -1.26 15.45 -16.12
CA ASP A 489 -1.95 16.21 -17.14
C ASP A 489 -3.46 15.97 -17.07
N ARG A 490 -4.23 17.04 -17.26
CA ARG A 490 -5.70 17.01 -17.21
C ARG A 490 -6.32 16.00 -18.17
N ARG A 491 -5.70 15.72 -19.33
CA ARG A 491 -6.21 14.75 -20.32
C ARG A 491 -6.06 13.32 -19.80
N TYR A 492 -4.93 13.02 -19.17
CA TYR A 492 -4.71 11.74 -18.53
C TYR A 492 -5.67 11.55 -17.34
N VAL A 493 -5.88 12.59 -16.52
CA VAL A 493 -6.89 12.57 -15.44
C VAL A 493 -8.30 12.35 -15.98
N ALA A 494 -8.67 12.99 -17.09
CA ALA A 494 -9.97 12.79 -17.74
C ALA A 494 -10.15 11.35 -18.24
N LYS A 495 -9.10 10.76 -18.83
CA LYS A 495 -9.08 9.36 -19.26
C LYS A 495 -9.35 8.42 -18.08
N ILE A 496 -8.62 8.60 -16.97
CA ILE A 496 -8.80 7.79 -15.74
C ILE A 496 -10.25 7.86 -15.26
N ILE A 497 -10.83 9.06 -15.20
CA ILE A 497 -12.21 9.24 -14.73
C ILE A 497 -13.20 8.53 -15.67
N HIS A 498 -13.01 8.65 -16.99
CA HIS A 498 -13.85 7.96 -17.96
C HIS A 498 -13.77 6.44 -17.84
N GLU A 499 -12.59 5.87 -17.62
CA GLU A 499 -12.42 4.42 -17.43
C GLU A 499 -13.13 3.87 -16.17
N HIS A 500 -13.37 4.71 -15.16
CA HIS A 500 -13.93 4.26 -13.88
C HIS A 500 -15.40 4.65 -13.67
N LEU A 501 -15.87 5.74 -14.29
CA LEU A 501 -17.22 6.28 -14.10
C LEU A 501 -18.02 6.41 -15.42
N GLY A 502 -17.37 6.19 -16.57
CA GLY A 502 -17.93 6.42 -17.91
C GLY A 502 -18.61 5.24 -18.56
#